data_AF-A0A9R1FXX1-F1
#
_entry.id   AF-A0A9R1FXX1-F1
#
_cell.length_a   1.000
_cell.length_b   1.000
_cell.length_c   1.000
_cell.angle_alpha   90.00
_cell.angle_beta   90.00
_cell.angle_gamma   90.00
#
_symmetry.space_group_name_H-M   'P 1'
#
loop_
_entity.id
_entity.type
_entity.pdbx_description
1 polymer ?
#
loop_
_entity_poly.entity_id
_entity_poly.type
_entity_poly.pdbx_seq_one_letter_code
_entity_poly.pdbx_strand_id
1 'polypeptide(L)'
;MGVAEKIKKLKLKPYYFPLFVTENVLQKEKDHIEGFAPEVAWVTKSGKSDLEAPIAIRPTSETVMYPYFSKWIRSHRDLPLKCNQWCNVVRWEFSNPTPFIRSREFLWQEGHTVFATKEEADEEVLQILELYRRIYEEFLAVPVSKGRKSEMEKFAGGLYTTSVEAFIPNTGRGIQGATSHCLGQNFAKMFDITFENEKGERSMVWQNSWAYTTRSIGVMVMTHGDDKGLVLPPKVAPIQVIVIPVPFKDADTTGIKGACESAVYTLNQAGIRADLDARENYSPGWKYSQWEMKGVPLRIEIGPKDLANKQVRIVRRDNGTKVDIPSTDLVEQVRVLLDGFQANLLETAKAKRDACIVIISTWDEFIAALNDKKLILAPWCDEEEVEKDVKARTKGELGAAKTLCTPFDQPDLPSGTVCFASGKPAQKWSFWGRSY
;
A
#
# COMPACT_ATOMS: atom_id res chain seq x y z
N MET A 1 5.92 -14.16 14.19
CA MET A 1 5.31 -14.71 12.95
C MET A 1 5.45 -13.73 11.80
N GLY A 2 6.09 -14.11 10.69
CA GLY A 2 6.24 -13.26 9.51
C GLY A 2 4.93 -12.95 8.77
N VAL A 3 4.92 -11.98 7.86
CA VAL A 3 3.74 -11.64 7.01
C VAL A 3 3.27 -12.85 6.20
N ALA A 4 4.20 -13.56 5.55
CA ALA A 4 3.88 -14.74 4.74
C ALA A 4 3.22 -15.87 5.56
N GLU A 5 3.66 -16.07 6.80
CA GLU A 5 3.08 -17.07 7.70
C GLU A 5 1.67 -16.64 8.19
N LYS A 6 1.44 -15.34 8.44
CA LYS A 6 0.09 -14.81 8.70
C LYS A 6 -0.86 -15.09 7.51
N ILE A 7 -0.42 -14.81 6.28
CA ILE A 7 -1.21 -15.07 5.07
C ILE A 7 -1.57 -16.56 4.96
N LYS A 8 -0.60 -17.45 5.21
CA LYS A 8 -0.86 -18.90 5.20
C LYS A 8 -1.92 -19.31 6.25
N LYS A 9 -1.91 -18.70 7.43
CA LYS A 9 -2.90 -18.99 8.49
C LYS A 9 -4.32 -18.51 8.16
N LEU A 10 -4.47 -17.51 7.29
CA LEU A 10 -5.79 -17.08 6.79
C LEU A 10 -6.47 -18.12 5.90
N LYS A 11 -5.73 -19.13 5.40
CA LYS A 11 -6.23 -20.21 4.53
C LYS A 11 -6.99 -19.69 3.29
N LEU A 12 -6.51 -18.57 2.74
CA LEU A 12 -7.07 -17.96 1.53
C LEU A 12 -6.90 -18.91 0.34
N LYS A 13 -7.99 -19.14 -0.40
CA LYS A 13 -7.96 -19.93 -1.63
C LYS A 13 -7.73 -19.01 -2.83
N PRO A 14 -6.74 -19.28 -3.68
CA PRO A 14 -6.53 -18.50 -4.89
C PRO A 14 -7.64 -18.81 -5.90
N TYR A 15 -8.21 -17.76 -6.49
CA TYR A 15 -9.17 -17.82 -7.59
C TYR A 15 -8.74 -16.85 -8.70
N TYR A 16 -9.36 -17.01 -9.87
CA TYR A 16 -9.28 -16.03 -10.95
C TYR A 16 -10.64 -15.97 -11.65
N PHE A 17 -11.36 -14.86 -11.45
CA PHE A 17 -12.62 -14.61 -12.12
C PHE A 17 -12.39 -13.86 -13.44
N PRO A 18 -13.30 -13.97 -14.42
CA PRO A 18 -13.19 -13.27 -15.69
C PRO A 18 -13.05 -11.75 -15.53
N LEU A 19 -12.33 -11.13 -16.47
CA LEU A 19 -12.18 -9.68 -16.57
C LEU A 19 -13.49 -8.98 -16.95
N PHE A 20 -14.34 -9.68 -17.70
CA PHE A 20 -15.52 -9.15 -18.34
C PHE A 20 -16.78 -9.37 -17.51
N VAL A 21 -17.63 -8.34 -17.44
CA VAL A 21 -18.94 -8.38 -16.77
C VAL A 21 -20.02 -7.88 -17.73
N THR A 22 -21.15 -8.58 -17.80
CA THR A 22 -22.27 -8.15 -18.64
C THR A 22 -22.98 -6.95 -18.00
N GLU A 23 -23.56 -6.09 -18.83
CA GLU A 23 -24.29 -4.92 -18.36
C GLU A 23 -25.37 -5.27 -17.34
N ASN A 24 -26.17 -6.31 -17.62
CA ASN A 24 -27.25 -6.74 -16.72
C ASN A 24 -26.76 -7.14 -15.32
N VAL A 25 -25.57 -7.75 -15.23
CA VAL A 25 -25.01 -8.18 -13.95
C VAL A 25 -24.41 -6.99 -13.20
N LEU A 26 -23.73 -6.11 -13.92
CA LEU A 26 -23.19 -4.88 -13.37
C LEU A 26 -24.34 -4.02 -12.81
N GLN A 27 -25.39 -3.75 -13.58
CA GLN A 27 -26.53 -2.93 -13.18
C GLN A 27 -27.32 -3.43 -11.95
N LYS A 28 -27.13 -4.68 -11.49
CA LYS A 28 -27.71 -5.14 -10.20
C LYS A 28 -27.20 -4.33 -9.02
N GLU A 29 -26.02 -3.74 -9.16
CA GLU A 29 -25.35 -2.94 -8.14
C GLU A 29 -25.61 -1.43 -8.36
N LYS A 30 -26.70 -1.04 -9.03
CA LYS A 30 -26.97 0.34 -9.47
C LYS A 30 -26.78 1.39 -8.36
N ASP A 31 -27.24 1.08 -7.16
CA ASP A 31 -27.16 1.97 -5.99
C ASP A 31 -25.72 2.13 -5.44
N HIS A 32 -24.79 1.21 -5.74
CA HIS A 32 -23.36 1.36 -5.43
C HIS A 32 -22.53 1.77 -6.66
N ILE A 33 -23.06 1.60 -7.86
CA ILE A 33 -22.43 1.97 -9.14
C ILE A 33 -22.57 3.45 -9.46
N GLU A 34 -23.48 4.22 -8.85
CA GLU A 34 -23.57 5.67 -9.15
C GLU A 34 -22.22 6.39 -9.00
N GLY A 35 -21.33 5.93 -8.11
CA GLY A 35 -19.96 6.43 -8.01
C GLY A 35 -18.97 5.91 -9.07
N PHE A 36 -19.21 4.72 -9.66
CA PHE A 36 -18.32 4.07 -10.62
C PHE A 36 -18.80 4.17 -12.07
N ALA A 37 -20.08 4.45 -12.33
CA ALA A 37 -20.70 4.52 -13.64
C ALA A 37 -19.88 5.35 -14.67
N PRO A 38 -19.35 6.55 -14.34
CA PRO A 38 -18.58 7.31 -15.30
C PRO A 38 -17.17 6.72 -15.56
N GLU A 39 -16.69 5.80 -14.73
CA GLU A 39 -15.36 5.19 -14.82
C GLU A 39 -15.33 3.80 -15.47
N VAL A 40 -16.49 3.23 -15.84
CA VAL A 40 -16.55 1.90 -16.44
C VAL A 40 -16.13 1.93 -17.91
N ALA A 41 -15.13 1.13 -18.27
CA ALA A 41 -14.73 0.92 -19.66
C ALA A 41 -15.57 -0.18 -20.31
N TRP A 42 -16.14 0.11 -21.48
CA TRP A 42 -17.03 -0.78 -22.22
C TRP A 42 -16.39 -1.31 -23.50
N VAL A 43 -16.53 -2.61 -23.73
CA VAL A 43 -16.24 -3.28 -25.01
C VAL A 43 -17.55 -3.43 -25.77
N THR A 44 -17.63 -2.84 -26.95
CA THR A 44 -18.82 -2.85 -27.82
C THR A 44 -18.58 -3.51 -29.17
N LYS A 45 -17.32 -3.79 -29.53
CA LYS A 45 -16.93 -4.37 -30.82
C LYS A 45 -15.88 -5.46 -30.66
N SER A 46 -15.92 -6.46 -31.54
CA SER A 46 -14.86 -7.44 -31.77
C SER A 46 -14.40 -7.37 -33.23
N GLY A 47 -13.17 -6.91 -33.46
CA GLY A 47 -12.69 -6.60 -34.80
C GLY A 47 -13.54 -5.50 -35.44
N LYS A 48 -14.30 -5.84 -36.49
CA LYS A 48 -15.21 -4.91 -37.19
C LYS A 48 -16.69 -5.14 -36.86
N SER A 49 -17.03 -6.18 -36.11
CA SER A 49 -18.40 -6.54 -35.78
C SER A 49 -18.81 -5.97 -34.43
N ASP A 50 -20.00 -5.37 -34.37
CA ASP A 50 -20.63 -4.99 -33.10
C ASP A 50 -20.98 -6.24 -32.29
N LEU A 51 -20.82 -6.14 -30.96
CA LEU A 51 -21.28 -7.17 -30.04
C LEU A 51 -22.80 -7.08 -29.89
N GLU A 52 -23.46 -8.22 -29.69
CA GLU A 52 -24.91 -8.29 -29.44
C GLU A 52 -25.30 -7.47 -28.19
N ALA A 53 -24.46 -7.49 -27.17
CA ALA A 53 -24.59 -6.65 -25.98
C ALA A 53 -23.22 -6.11 -25.55
N PRO A 54 -23.15 -4.85 -25.06
CA PRO A 54 -21.94 -4.31 -24.46
C PRO A 54 -21.48 -5.14 -23.25
N ILE A 55 -20.17 -5.26 -23.10
CA ILE A 55 -19.54 -5.95 -21.97
C ILE A 55 -18.57 -4.99 -21.30
N ALA A 56 -18.68 -4.83 -19.99
CA ALA A 56 -17.80 -3.97 -19.22
C ALA A 56 -16.51 -4.71 -18.83
N ILE A 57 -15.41 -3.96 -18.75
CA ILE A 57 -14.19 -4.37 -18.08
C ILE A 57 -14.38 -4.08 -16.59
N ARG A 58 -14.11 -5.07 -15.72
CA ARG A 58 -14.38 -4.94 -14.29
C ARG A 58 -13.62 -3.74 -13.65
N PRO A 59 -14.33 -2.83 -12.95
CA PRO A 59 -13.69 -1.86 -12.05
C PRO A 59 -13.39 -2.46 -10.66
N THR A 60 -14.08 -3.57 -10.33
CA THR A 60 -13.98 -4.42 -9.15
C THR A 60 -14.77 -5.72 -9.41
N SER A 61 -14.56 -6.80 -8.64
CA SER A 61 -15.13 -8.12 -8.97
C SER A 61 -16.39 -8.53 -8.19
N GLU A 62 -16.98 -7.69 -7.33
CA GLU A 62 -18.19 -8.04 -6.56
C GLU A 62 -19.31 -8.60 -7.45
N THR A 63 -19.68 -7.86 -8.50
CA THR A 63 -20.71 -8.27 -9.48
C THR A 63 -20.32 -9.49 -10.30
N VAL A 64 -19.01 -9.76 -10.48
CA VAL A 64 -18.51 -10.95 -11.16
C VAL A 64 -18.56 -12.18 -10.24
N MET A 65 -18.22 -12.03 -8.96
CA MET A 65 -18.02 -13.13 -8.01
C MET A 65 -19.30 -13.57 -7.32
N TYR A 66 -20.12 -12.63 -6.86
CA TYR A 66 -21.24 -12.89 -5.96
C TYR A 66 -22.39 -13.72 -6.56
N PRO A 67 -22.68 -13.65 -7.88
CA PRO A 67 -23.60 -14.61 -8.52
C PRO A 67 -23.14 -16.07 -8.43
N TYR A 68 -21.84 -16.33 -8.27
CA TYR A 68 -21.32 -17.68 -8.06
C TYR A 68 -21.37 -18.05 -6.58
N PHE A 69 -21.12 -17.09 -5.67
CA PHE A 69 -21.19 -17.34 -4.24
C PHE A 69 -22.60 -17.78 -3.80
N SER A 70 -23.67 -17.17 -4.36
CA SER A 70 -25.05 -17.60 -4.11
C SER A 70 -25.38 -19.00 -4.64
N LYS A 71 -24.58 -19.53 -5.57
CA LYS A 71 -24.70 -20.90 -6.08
C LYS A 71 -23.90 -21.91 -5.26
N TRP A 72 -22.73 -21.50 -4.77
CA TRP A 72 -21.80 -22.36 -4.03
C TRP A 72 -22.20 -22.55 -2.58
N ILE A 73 -22.75 -21.51 -1.95
CA ILE A 73 -23.10 -21.53 -0.53
C ILE A 73 -24.54 -22.04 -0.38
N ARG A 74 -24.71 -23.11 0.40
CA ARG A 74 -26.01 -23.72 0.70
C ARG A 74 -26.20 -23.96 2.20
N SER A 75 -25.15 -24.32 2.92
CA SER A 75 -25.18 -24.67 4.35
C SER A 75 -24.07 -23.97 5.12
N HIS A 76 -24.20 -23.89 6.44
CA HIS A 76 -23.13 -23.41 7.35
C HIS A 76 -21.80 -24.15 7.14
N ARG A 77 -21.83 -25.38 6.61
CA ARG A 77 -20.65 -26.19 6.29
C ARG A 77 -19.83 -25.66 5.11
N ASP A 78 -20.42 -24.80 4.27
CA ASP A 78 -19.74 -24.16 3.15
C ASP A 78 -18.99 -22.88 3.60
N LEU A 79 -19.16 -22.48 4.86
CA LEU A 79 -18.58 -21.30 5.46
C LEU A 79 -17.44 -21.66 6.45
N PRO A 80 -16.42 -20.80 6.60
CA PRO A 80 -16.21 -19.58 5.83
C PRO A 80 -15.67 -19.87 4.42
N LEU A 81 -16.20 -19.16 3.42
CA LEU A 81 -15.61 -19.11 2.08
C LEU A 81 -14.58 -17.99 2.05
N LYS A 82 -13.33 -18.28 1.70
CA LYS A 82 -12.26 -17.28 1.66
C LYS A 82 -11.51 -17.27 0.33
N CYS A 83 -11.84 -16.30 -0.53
CA CYS A 83 -11.31 -16.18 -1.88
C CYS A 83 -10.33 -15.02 -1.99
N ASN A 84 -9.28 -15.19 -2.79
CA ASN A 84 -8.34 -14.12 -3.15
C ASN A 84 -7.96 -14.24 -4.63
N GLN A 85 -7.89 -13.13 -5.36
CA GLN A 85 -7.31 -13.11 -6.69
C GLN A 85 -6.27 -12.00 -6.86
N TRP A 86 -5.28 -12.26 -7.70
CA TRP A 86 -4.32 -11.27 -8.19
C TRP A 86 -4.64 -11.00 -9.65
N CYS A 87 -4.87 -9.74 -10.00
CA CYS A 87 -5.24 -9.36 -11.35
C CYS A 87 -5.05 -7.87 -11.61
N ASN A 88 -5.34 -7.45 -12.85
CA ASN A 88 -5.59 -6.07 -13.17
C ASN A 88 -7.07 -5.71 -13.01
N VAL A 89 -7.33 -4.41 -12.82
CA VAL A 89 -8.63 -3.76 -12.94
C VAL A 89 -8.50 -2.48 -13.74
N VAL A 90 -9.61 -2.02 -14.32
CA VAL A 90 -9.65 -0.79 -15.12
C VAL A 90 -10.69 0.16 -14.56
N ARG A 91 -10.27 1.39 -14.24
CA ARG A 91 -11.12 2.52 -13.85
C ARG A 91 -10.74 3.73 -14.69
N TRP A 92 -11.65 4.21 -15.51
CA TRP A 92 -11.39 5.28 -16.47
C TRP A 92 -11.48 6.67 -15.83
N GLU A 93 -10.67 6.90 -14.80
CA GLU A 93 -10.65 8.17 -14.07
C GLU A 93 -10.28 9.35 -14.98
N PHE A 94 -10.98 10.48 -14.78
CA PHE A 94 -10.83 11.71 -15.56
C PHE A 94 -9.75 12.65 -15.03
N SER A 95 -9.27 12.42 -13.82
CA SER A 95 -8.15 13.16 -13.24
C SER A 95 -6.82 12.78 -13.90
N ASN A 96 -5.82 13.67 -13.76
CA ASN A 96 -4.49 13.41 -14.29
C ASN A 96 -3.87 12.15 -13.67
N PRO A 97 -3.43 11.17 -14.48
CA PRO A 97 -2.79 9.97 -13.98
C PRO A 97 -1.41 10.29 -13.40
N THR A 98 -1.05 9.60 -12.31
CA THR A 98 0.27 9.63 -11.70
C THR A 98 0.75 8.18 -11.57
N PRO A 99 1.90 7.79 -12.16
CA PRO A 99 2.37 6.40 -12.13
C PRO A 99 2.33 5.80 -10.73
N PHE A 100 1.86 4.55 -10.63
CA PHE A 100 1.53 3.82 -9.39
C PHE A 100 0.40 4.43 -8.56
N ILE A 101 0.42 5.73 -8.28
CA ILE A 101 -0.51 6.39 -7.36
C ILE A 101 -1.94 6.38 -7.88
N ARG A 102 -2.09 6.69 -9.16
CA ARG A 102 -3.39 6.83 -9.81
C ARG A 102 -3.24 6.54 -11.30
N SER A 103 -3.58 5.32 -11.71
CA SER A 103 -3.54 4.88 -13.10
C SER A 103 -4.87 4.26 -13.50
N ARG A 104 -5.20 4.31 -14.80
CA ARG A 104 -6.47 3.77 -15.30
C ARG A 104 -6.52 2.26 -15.25
N GLU A 105 -5.40 1.61 -15.56
CA GLU A 105 -5.18 0.20 -15.28
C GLU A 105 -4.20 0.09 -14.12
N PHE A 106 -4.48 -0.78 -13.16
CA PHE A 106 -3.56 -1.09 -12.08
C PHE A 106 -3.65 -2.56 -11.68
N LEU A 107 -2.51 -3.09 -11.22
CA LEU A 107 -2.44 -4.42 -10.63
C LEU A 107 -2.85 -4.34 -9.17
N TRP A 108 -3.64 -5.30 -8.75
CA TRP A 108 -4.05 -5.42 -7.37
C TRP A 108 -4.24 -6.87 -6.94
N GLN A 109 -4.41 -6.99 -5.63
CA GLN A 109 -5.02 -8.13 -5.00
C GLN A 109 -6.39 -7.68 -4.48
N GLU A 110 -7.41 -8.50 -4.71
CA GLU A 110 -8.73 -8.36 -4.08
C GLU A 110 -9.12 -9.69 -3.41
N GLY A 111 -9.59 -9.57 -2.18
CA GLY A 111 -10.00 -10.68 -1.34
C GLY A 111 -11.47 -10.52 -1.02
N HIS A 112 -12.22 -11.62 -1.12
CA HIS A 112 -13.65 -11.67 -0.82
C HIS A 112 -13.94 -12.88 0.03
N THR A 113 -14.54 -12.64 1.17
CA THR A 113 -14.77 -13.67 2.18
C THR A 113 -16.22 -13.62 2.67
N VAL A 114 -16.72 -14.78 3.09
CA VAL A 114 -18.10 -14.99 3.45
C VAL A 114 -18.16 -15.83 4.72
N PHE A 115 -18.91 -15.35 5.71
CA PHE A 115 -18.99 -15.86 7.07
C PHE A 115 -20.44 -16.10 7.50
N ALA A 116 -20.59 -16.95 8.53
CA ALA A 116 -21.89 -17.19 9.13
C ALA A 116 -22.30 -16.05 10.09
N THR A 117 -21.31 -15.43 10.77
CA THR A 117 -21.54 -14.43 11.80
C THR A 117 -20.84 -13.10 11.53
N LYS A 118 -21.33 -12.03 12.18
CA LYS A 118 -20.71 -10.70 12.08
C LYS A 118 -19.36 -10.68 12.78
N GLU A 119 -19.25 -11.39 13.88
CA GLU A 119 -18.07 -11.45 14.74
C GLU A 119 -16.86 -12.02 13.97
N GLU A 120 -17.05 -13.11 13.23
CA GLU A 120 -16.01 -13.68 12.36
C GLU A 120 -15.60 -12.72 11.23
N ALA A 121 -16.58 -12.02 10.64
CA ALA A 121 -16.32 -11.04 9.59
C ALA A 121 -15.52 -9.84 10.15
N ASP A 122 -15.92 -9.29 11.29
CA ASP A 122 -15.21 -8.18 11.95
C ASP A 122 -13.78 -8.57 12.36
N GLU A 123 -13.58 -9.80 12.86
CA GLU A 123 -12.26 -10.30 13.20
C GLU A 123 -11.34 -10.29 11.98
N GLU A 124 -11.80 -10.81 10.84
CA GLU A 124 -10.99 -10.86 9.62
C GLU A 124 -10.68 -9.46 9.08
N VAL A 125 -11.63 -8.52 9.14
CA VAL A 125 -11.39 -7.14 8.67
C VAL A 125 -10.15 -6.55 9.35
N LEU A 126 -10.04 -6.71 10.67
CA LEU A 126 -8.90 -6.23 11.45
C LEU A 126 -7.63 -7.06 11.24
N GLN A 127 -7.75 -8.38 11.06
CA GLN A 127 -6.61 -9.24 10.73
C GLN A 127 -5.96 -8.84 9.40
N ILE A 128 -6.77 -8.56 8.37
CA ILE A 128 -6.30 -8.10 7.06
C ILE A 128 -5.74 -6.67 7.15
N LEU A 129 -6.39 -5.78 7.90
CA LEU A 129 -5.87 -4.42 8.08
C LEU A 129 -4.49 -4.43 8.75
N GLU A 130 -4.30 -5.28 9.75
CA GLU A 130 -2.98 -5.49 10.38
C GLU A 130 -1.98 -6.09 9.39
N LEU A 131 -2.39 -7.01 8.51
CA LEU A 131 -1.53 -7.52 7.45
C LEU A 131 -1.05 -6.41 6.52
N TYR A 132 -1.94 -5.51 6.09
CA TYR A 132 -1.57 -4.38 5.25
C TYR A 132 -0.63 -3.41 5.97
N ARG A 133 -0.88 -3.08 7.24
CA ARG A 133 0.04 -2.28 8.06
C ARG A 133 1.44 -2.89 8.07
N ARG A 134 1.54 -4.20 8.27
CA ARG A 134 2.82 -4.92 8.25
C ARG A 134 3.50 -4.93 6.89
N ILE A 135 2.75 -5.04 5.78
CA ILE A 135 3.34 -4.96 4.45
C ILE A 135 3.99 -3.58 4.25
N TYR A 136 3.27 -2.51 4.58
CA TYR A 136 3.81 -1.14 4.49
C TYR A 136 5.04 -0.94 5.40
N GLU A 137 4.94 -1.26 6.68
CA GLU A 137 6.04 -0.99 7.62
C GLU A 137 7.20 -1.99 7.50
N GLU A 138 6.92 -3.29 7.44
CA GLU A 138 7.97 -4.32 7.53
C GLU A 138 8.68 -4.55 6.20
N PHE A 139 8.02 -4.33 5.06
CA PHE A 139 8.63 -4.54 3.72
C PHE A 139 8.96 -3.22 3.05
N LEU A 140 8.04 -2.27 3.04
CA LEU A 140 8.23 -0.99 2.37
C LEU A 140 8.87 0.09 3.25
N ALA A 141 9.04 -0.18 4.55
CA ALA A 141 9.53 0.81 5.52
C ALA A 141 8.69 2.10 5.53
N VAL A 142 7.40 2.02 5.23
CA VAL A 142 6.48 3.17 5.19
C VAL A 142 5.59 3.15 6.44
N PRO A 143 5.59 4.20 7.27
CA PRO A 143 4.67 4.31 8.40
C PRO A 143 3.24 4.57 7.90
N VAL A 144 2.27 3.90 8.50
CA VAL A 144 0.84 4.08 8.19
C VAL A 144 0.00 4.17 9.46
N SER A 145 -1.13 4.86 9.37
CA SER A 145 -2.12 4.95 10.43
C SER A 145 -3.32 4.04 10.11
N LYS A 146 -3.62 3.09 11.00
CA LYS A 146 -4.85 2.28 10.92
C LYS A 146 -6.04 3.11 11.41
N GLY A 147 -7.15 3.06 10.70
CA GLY A 147 -8.38 3.71 11.14
C GLY A 147 -9.62 3.28 10.38
N ARG A 148 -10.75 3.88 10.75
CA ARG A 148 -12.05 3.70 10.10
C ARG A 148 -12.37 4.92 9.23
N LYS A 149 -12.93 4.72 8.04
CA LYS A 149 -13.42 5.82 7.20
C LYS A 149 -14.67 6.46 7.80
N SER A 150 -14.92 7.73 7.48
CA SER A 150 -16.22 8.36 7.72
C SER A 150 -17.31 7.71 6.89
N GLU A 151 -18.57 8.04 7.18
CA GLU A 151 -19.70 7.59 6.37
C GLU A 151 -19.63 8.10 4.92
N MET A 152 -19.08 9.30 4.67
CA MET A 152 -18.89 9.80 3.30
C MET A 152 -17.75 9.12 2.53
N GLU A 153 -16.69 8.70 3.23
CA GLU A 153 -15.48 8.15 2.61
C GLU A 153 -15.39 6.62 2.72
N LYS A 154 -16.39 5.95 3.31
CA LYS A 154 -16.48 4.49 3.31
C LYS A 154 -16.89 3.99 1.92
N PHE A 155 -16.78 2.69 1.73
CA PHE A 155 -17.26 2.05 0.51
C PHE A 155 -18.79 2.03 0.53
N ALA A 156 -19.43 2.51 -0.55
CA ALA A 156 -20.88 2.68 -0.60
C ALA A 156 -21.66 1.38 -0.33
N GLY A 157 -21.15 0.23 -0.77
CA GLY A 157 -21.74 -1.08 -0.49
C GLY A 157 -21.38 -1.66 0.88
N GLY A 158 -20.50 -1.01 1.64
CA GLY A 158 -20.00 -1.48 2.92
C GLY A 158 -20.84 -1.07 4.13
N LEU A 159 -20.91 -1.94 5.14
CA LEU A 159 -21.37 -1.56 6.48
C LEU A 159 -20.39 -0.55 7.08
N TYR A 160 -19.09 -0.87 7.04
CA TYR A 160 -18.01 0.05 7.39
C TYR A 160 -16.72 -0.27 6.63
N THR A 161 -15.84 0.72 6.52
CA THR A 161 -14.52 0.58 5.89
C THR A 161 -13.42 0.88 6.89
N THR A 162 -12.41 0.03 6.93
CA THR A 162 -11.13 0.32 7.59
C THR A 162 -10.04 0.54 6.54
N SER A 163 -9.04 1.37 6.87
CA SER A 163 -7.95 1.69 5.96
C SER A 163 -6.63 1.87 6.69
N VAL A 164 -5.54 1.69 5.94
CA VAL A 164 -4.22 2.19 6.32
C VAL A 164 -3.94 3.45 5.52
N GLU A 165 -3.73 4.56 6.22
CA GLU A 165 -3.44 5.86 5.62
C GLU A 165 -1.95 6.16 5.73
N ALA A 166 -1.29 6.42 4.60
CA ALA A 166 0.06 6.98 4.55
C ALA A 166 -0.03 8.50 4.36
N PHE A 167 1.07 9.19 4.62
CA PHE A 167 1.17 10.64 4.44
C PHE A 167 2.48 10.98 3.73
N ILE A 168 2.42 11.90 2.75
CA ILE A 168 3.59 12.36 1.99
C ILE A 168 3.94 13.79 2.44
N PRO A 169 4.97 13.98 3.30
CA PRO A 169 5.32 15.28 3.85
C PRO A 169 5.58 16.37 2.80
N ASN A 170 6.30 16.03 1.72
CA ASN A 170 6.69 16.99 0.68
C ASN A 170 5.48 17.65 -0.01
N THR A 171 4.40 16.88 -0.17
CA THR A 171 3.16 17.36 -0.82
C THR A 171 2.08 17.75 0.18
N GLY A 172 2.21 17.36 1.45
CA GLY A 172 1.20 17.62 2.48
C GLY A 172 -0.08 16.84 2.27
N ARG A 173 0.00 15.67 1.63
CA ARG A 173 -1.18 14.88 1.22
C ARG A 173 -1.22 13.52 1.92
N GLY A 174 -2.39 13.20 2.44
CA GLY A 174 -2.76 11.84 2.80
C GLY A 174 -2.95 10.96 1.57
N ILE A 175 -2.74 9.67 1.72
CA ILE A 175 -2.99 8.67 0.68
C ILE A 175 -3.41 7.35 1.31
N GLN A 176 -4.58 6.86 0.91
CA GLN A 176 -5.04 5.54 1.30
C GLN A 176 -4.14 4.48 0.66
N GLY A 177 -3.46 3.70 1.50
CA GLY A 177 -2.57 2.64 1.08
C GLY A 177 -3.28 1.32 0.77
N ALA A 178 -4.21 0.92 1.64
CA ALA A 178 -5.02 -0.28 1.47
C ALA A 178 -6.35 -0.16 2.22
N THR A 179 -7.26 -1.08 1.95
CA THR A 179 -8.62 -1.04 2.49
C THR A 179 -9.11 -2.43 2.89
N SER A 180 -9.88 -2.49 3.96
CA SER A 180 -10.53 -3.71 4.44
C SER A 180 -11.95 -3.38 4.92
N HIS A 181 -12.94 -3.89 4.19
CA HIS A 181 -14.35 -3.56 4.33
C HIS A 181 -15.09 -4.68 5.02
N CYS A 182 -15.93 -4.34 6.01
CA CYS A 182 -17.06 -5.18 6.35
C CYS A 182 -18.21 -4.78 5.44
N LEU A 183 -18.62 -5.68 4.56
CA LEU A 183 -19.74 -5.47 3.65
C LEU A 183 -21.09 -5.69 4.35
N GLY A 184 -21.07 -6.24 5.56
CA GLY A 184 -22.25 -6.64 6.28
C GLY A 184 -23.03 -7.68 5.47
N GLN A 185 -24.33 -7.43 5.30
CA GLN A 185 -25.23 -8.28 4.53
C GLN A 185 -25.78 -7.56 3.28
N ASN A 186 -25.20 -6.42 2.88
CA ASN A 186 -25.72 -5.58 1.79
C ASN A 186 -25.68 -6.34 0.46
N PHE A 187 -24.51 -6.83 0.09
CA PHE A 187 -24.33 -7.64 -1.11
C PHE A 187 -25.03 -9.00 -1.01
N ALA A 188 -25.07 -9.60 0.19
CA ALA A 188 -25.76 -10.87 0.40
C ALA A 188 -27.25 -10.75 0.08
N LYS A 189 -27.90 -9.66 0.50
CA LYS A 189 -29.30 -9.35 0.14
C LYS A 189 -29.47 -9.12 -1.36
N MET A 190 -28.56 -8.35 -1.97
CA MET A 190 -28.60 -8.01 -3.40
C MET A 190 -28.45 -9.23 -4.32
N PHE A 191 -27.59 -10.18 -3.95
CA PHE A 191 -27.26 -11.36 -4.75
C PHE A 191 -27.94 -12.66 -4.25
N ASP A 192 -28.82 -12.56 -3.26
CA ASP A 192 -29.49 -13.68 -2.57
C ASP A 192 -28.50 -14.77 -2.09
N ILE A 193 -27.46 -14.34 -1.37
CA ILE A 193 -26.46 -15.24 -0.79
C ILE A 193 -26.93 -15.66 0.61
N THR A 194 -27.60 -16.80 0.68
CA THR A 194 -28.13 -17.36 1.93
C THR A 194 -27.57 -18.75 2.19
N PHE A 195 -27.66 -19.20 3.45
CA PHE A 195 -27.23 -20.53 3.88
C PHE A 195 -28.20 -21.10 4.92
N GLU A 196 -28.25 -22.43 5.01
CA GLU A 196 -28.92 -23.12 6.12
C GLU A 196 -28.01 -23.15 7.35
N ASN A 197 -28.46 -22.51 8.44
CA ASN A 197 -27.72 -22.49 9.71
C ASN A 197 -27.77 -23.86 10.42
N GLU A 198 -27.10 -23.99 11.57
CA GLU A 198 -27.05 -25.25 12.33
C GLU A 198 -28.43 -25.73 12.83
N LYS A 199 -29.43 -24.84 12.85
CA LYS A 199 -30.81 -25.13 13.24
C LYS A 199 -31.70 -25.50 12.05
N GLY A 200 -31.17 -25.53 10.83
CA GLY A 200 -31.95 -25.77 9.62
C GLY A 200 -32.68 -24.53 9.07
N GLU A 201 -32.41 -23.34 9.60
CA GLU A 201 -33.09 -22.10 9.20
C GLU A 201 -32.29 -21.34 8.14
N ARG A 202 -32.98 -20.71 7.19
CA ARG A 202 -32.35 -19.86 6.17
C ARG A 202 -31.83 -18.57 6.80
N SER A 203 -30.52 -18.37 6.72
CA SER A 203 -29.80 -17.20 7.24
C SER A 203 -29.04 -16.49 6.13
N MET A 204 -28.79 -15.19 6.31
CA MET A 204 -28.03 -14.36 5.36
C MET A 204 -26.56 -14.30 5.78
N VAL A 205 -25.64 -14.42 4.82
CA VAL A 205 -24.20 -14.42 5.10
C VAL A 205 -23.67 -13.02 5.46
N TRP A 206 -22.55 -12.98 6.17
CA TRP A 206 -21.75 -11.78 6.39
C TRP A 206 -20.55 -11.78 5.45
N GLN A 207 -20.24 -10.65 4.81
CA GLN A 207 -19.19 -10.58 3.81
C GLN A 207 -18.14 -9.52 4.13
N ASN A 208 -16.91 -9.77 3.69
CA ASN A 208 -15.86 -8.76 3.62
C ASN A 208 -15.30 -8.67 2.20
N SER A 209 -14.77 -7.49 1.85
CA SER A 209 -13.81 -7.35 0.77
C SER A 209 -12.63 -6.51 1.19
N TRP A 210 -11.45 -6.76 0.61
CA TRP A 210 -10.23 -6.06 0.97
C TRP A 210 -9.26 -6.04 -0.22
N ALA A 211 -8.56 -4.92 -0.38
CA ALA A 211 -7.72 -4.71 -1.55
C ALA A 211 -6.43 -3.94 -1.25
N TYR A 212 -5.41 -4.29 -2.02
CA TYR A 212 -4.08 -3.67 -2.02
C TYR A 212 -3.53 -3.62 -3.44
N THR A 213 -2.91 -2.51 -3.82
CA THR A 213 -2.53 -2.23 -5.21
C THR A 213 -1.06 -1.85 -5.36
N THR A 214 -0.61 -1.71 -6.60
CA THR A 214 0.71 -1.16 -6.94
C THR A 214 0.92 0.29 -6.52
N ARG A 215 -0.11 1.00 -6.04
CA ARG A 215 0.01 2.31 -5.36
C ARG A 215 1.04 2.28 -4.24
N SER A 216 1.11 1.17 -3.53
CA SER A 216 2.12 0.92 -2.50
C SER A 216 3.56 1.18 -2.94
N ILE A 217 3.90 0.83 -4.19
CA ILE A 217 5.22 1.09 -4.78
C ILE A 217 5.44 2.60 -4.91
N GLY A 218 4.46 3.33 -5.45
CA GLY A 218 4.54 4.78 -5.57
C GLY A 218 4.65 5.47 -4.19
N VAL A 219 3.90 5.01 -3.19
CA VAL A 219 4.00 5.53 -1.82
C VAL A 219 5.41 5.32 -1.25
N MET A 220 5.98 4.12 -1.40
CA MET A 220 7.35 3.82 -0.98
C MET A 220 8.36 4.75 -1.69
N VAL A 221 8.24 4.93 -3.00
CA VAL A 221 9.11 5.83 -3.77
C VAL A 221 9.02 7.27 -3.26
N MET A 222 7.81 7.80 -3.04
CA MET A 222 7.61 9.16 -2.53
C MET A 222 8.06 9.32 -1.07
N THR A 223 8.10 8.24 -0.29
CA THR A 223 8.50 8.28 1.13
C THR A 223 10.03 8.35 1.27
N HIS A 224 10.76 7.57 0.47
CA HIS A 224 12.20 7.35 0.66
C HIS A 224 13.09 8.06 -0.36
N GLY A 225 12.57 8.38 -1.55
CA GLY A 225 13.34 9.01 -2.61
C GLY A 225 13.98 10.34 -2.18
N ASP A 226 15.15 10.62 -2.75
CA ASP A 226 15.89 11.86 -2.52
C ASP A 226 16.39 12.45 -3.86
N ASP A 227 17.17 13.53 -3.80
CA ASP A 227 17.68 14.23 -4.98
C ASP A 227 18.62 13.39 -5.84
N LYS A 228 19.15 12.26 -5.33
CA LYS A 228 19.98 11.32 -6.10
C LYS A 228 19.15 10.26 -6.81
N GLY A 229 17.87 10.12 -6.49
CA GLY A 229 16.94 9.18 -7.12
C GLY A 229 16.27 8.23 -6.12
N LEU A 230 16.07 6.97 -6.53
CA LEU A 230 15.40 5.99 -5.70
C LEU A 230 16.21 5.65 -4.43
N VAL A 231 15.52 5.30 -3.36
CA VAL A 231 16.07 4.68 -2.16
C VAL A 231 15.16 3.49 -1.84
N LEU A 232 15.63 2.28 -2.10
CA LEU A 232 14.79 1.08 -1.97
C LEU A 232 15.03 0.39 -0.62
N PRO A 233 13.99 0.02 0.13
CA PRO A 233 14.13 -0.84 1.29
C PRO A 233 14.71 -2.22 0.89
N PRO A 234 15.71 -2.75 1.62
CA PRO A 234 16.37 -4.02 1.31
C PRO A 234 15.46 -5.22 1.10
N LYS A 235 14.29 -5.26 1.73
CA LYS A 235 13.34 -6.37 1.58
C LYS A 235 12.63 -6.40 0.23
N VAL A 236 12.59 -5.28 -0.49
CA VAL A 236 11.92 -5.17 -1.81
C VAL A 236 12.87 -4.74 -2.93
N ALA A 237 14.09 -4.32 -2.62
CA ALA A 237 15.10 -3.96 -3.61
C ALA A 237 15.43 -5.17 -4.52
N PRO A 238 15.31 -5.08 -5.86
CA PRO A 238 15.65 -6.19 -6.75
C PRO A 238 17.11 -6.62 -6.61
N ILE A 239 18.01 -5.65 -6.46
CA ILE A 239 19.42 -5.82 -6.12
C ILE A 239 19.63 -5.14 -4.76
N GLN A 240 20.14 -5.90 -3.79
CA GLN A 240 20.48 -5.40 -2.45
C GLN A 240 21.90 -4.85 -2.39
N VAL A 241 22.82 -5.49 -3.12
CA VAL A 241 24.24 -5.16 -3.14
C VAL A 241 24.74 -5.09 -4.57
N ILE A 242 25.36 -3.98 -4.96
CA ILE A 242 26.11 -3.88 -6.21
C ILE A 242 27.59 -3.83 -5.92
N VAL A 243 28.36 -4.74 -6.51
CA VAL A 243 29.82 -4.79 -6.41
C VAL A 243 30.43 -4.09 -7.61
N ILE A 244 31.38 -3.19 -7.37
CA ILE A 244 32.00 -2.37 -8.40
C ILE A 244 33.53 -2.44 -8.26
N PRO A 245 34.25 -2.93 -9.30
CA PRO A 245 35.69 -2.89 -9.32
C PRO A 245 36.16 -1.44 -9.49
N VAL A 246 37.18 -1.06 -8.72
CA VAL A 246 37.81 0.26 -8.75
C VAL A 246 39.24 0.11 -9.25
N PRO A 247 39.44 -0.06 -10.58
CA PRO A 247 40.78 -0.20 -11.14
C PRO A 247 41.56 1.10 -10.98
N PHE A 248 42.86 0.96 -10.77
CA PHE A 248 43.81 2.07 -10.79
C PHE A 248 44.94 1.73 -11.77
N LYS A 249 45.70 2.74 -12.20
CA LYS A 249 46.85 2.52 -13.09
C LYS A 249 47.86 1.58 -12.41
N ASP A 250 48.35 0.59 -13.16
CA ASP A 250 49.32 -0.43 -12.71
C ASP A 250 48.80 -1.38 -11.59
N ALA A 251 47.47 -1.48 -11.41
CA ALA A 251 46.85 -2.39 -10.45
C ALA A 251 46.68 -3.82 -10.99
N ASP A 252 46.62 -4.79 -10.07
CA ASP A 252 46.19 -6.17 -10.36
C ASP A 252 44.69 -6.21 -10.70
N THR A 253 44.37 -5.91 -11.96
CA THR A 253 42.99 -5.90 -12.46
C THR A 253 42.34 -7.27 -12.41
N THR A 254 43.12 -8.33 -12.65
CA THR A 254 42.66 -9.73 -12.57
C THR A 254 42.30 -10.09 -11.13
N GLY A 255 43.15 -9.76 -10.16
CA GLY A 255 42.89 -9.99 -8.73
C GLY A 255 41.69 -9.20 -8.22
N ILE A 256 41.54 -7.93 -8.62
CA ILE A 256 40.36 -7.12 -8.28
C ILE A 256 39.09 -7.75 -8.84
N LYS A 257 39.10 -8.16 -10.11
CA LYS A 257 37.93 -8.80 -10.74
C LYS A 257 37.57 -10.11 -10.03
N GLY A 258 38.56 -10.96 -9.75
CA GLY A 258 38.35 -12.20 -9.00
C GLY A 258 37.79 -11.98 -7.60
N ALA A 259 38.26 -10.95 -6.89
CA ALA A 259 37.72 -10.57 -5.59
C ALA A 259 36.26 -10.09 -5.66
N CYS A 260 35.91 -9.31 -6.69
CA CYS A 260 34.53 -8.89 -6.95
C CYS A 260 33.60 -10.07 -7.24
N GLU A 261 34.01 -10.98 -8.13
CA GLU A 261 33.24 -12.18 -8.47
C GLU A 261 33.06 -13.09 -7.24
N SER A 262 34.11 -13.26 -6.43
CA SER A 262 34.05 -14.02 -5.18
C SER A 262 33.09 -13.38 -4.16
N ALA A 263 33.11 -12.05 -4.00
CA ALA A 263 32.19 -11.35 -3.11
C ALA A 263 30.73 -11.55 -3.52
N VAL A 264 30.42 -11.38 -4.81
CA VAL A 264 29.07 -11.62 -5.35
C VAL A 264 28.63 -13.06 -5.14
N TYR A 265 29.49 -14.03 -5.45
CA TYR A 265 29.20 -15.44 -5.24
C TYR A 265 28.88 -15.73 -3.77
N THR A 266 29.74 -15.31 -2.85
CA THR A 266 29.56 -15.54 -1.40
C THR A 266 28.27 -14.91 -0.87
N LEU A 267 27.92 -13.69 -1.32
CA LEU A 267 26.67 -13.03 -0.92
C LEU A 267 25.44 -13.75 -1.46
N ASN A 268 25.45 -14.14 -2.74
CA ASN A 268 24.35 -14.88 -3.36
C ASN A 268 24.13 -16.25 -2.71
N GLN A 269 25.19 -16.98 -2.34
CA GLN A 269 25.09 -18.23 -1.57
C GLN A 269 24.42 -18.03 -0.20
N ALA A 270 24.56 -16.84 0.39
CA ALA A 270 23.92 -16.47 1.64
C ALA A 270 22.47 -15.95 1.48
N GLY A 271 21.91 -15.97 0.26
CA GLY A 271 20.57 -15.49 -0.07
C GLY A 271 20.45 -13.97 -0.24
N ILE A 272 21.58 -13.25 -0.30
CA ILE A 272 21.61 -11.79 -0.52
C ILE A 272 21.64 -11.54 -2.02
N ARG A 273 20.73 -10.71 -2.53
CA ARG A 273 20.63 -10.39 -3.97
C ARG A 273 21.77 -9.46 -4.37
N ALA A 274 22.91 -10.01 -4.75
CA ALA A 274 24.11 -9.28 -5.13
C ALA A 274 24.40 -9.39 -6.63
N ASP A 275 24.88 -8.31 -7.23
CA ASP A 275 25.26 -8.26 -8.65
C ASP A 275 26.60 -7.52 -8.84
N LEU A 276 27.24 -7.70 -10.01
CA LEU A 276 28.54 -7.12 -10.38
C LEU A 276 28.42 -6.17 -11.58
N ASP A 277 28.85 -4.93 -11.42
CA ASP A 277 29.03 -4.01 -12.55
C ASP A 277 30.45 -4.03 -13.10
N ALA A 278 30.75 -5.04 -13.93
CA ALA A 278 32.05 -5.23 -14.56
C ALA A 278 32.26 -4.43 -15.87
N ARG A 279 31.33 -3.54 -16.27
CA ARG A 279 31.42 -2.82 -17.55
C ARG A 279 32.66 -1.92 -17.59
N GLU A 280 33.56 -2.13 -18.55
CA GLU A 280 34.83 -1.40 -18.62
C GLU A 280 34.71 -0.02 -19.29
N ASN A 281 33.67 0.18 -20.10
CA ASN A 281 33.41 1.43 -20.82
C ASN A 281 32.86 2.57 -19.94
N TYR A 282 32.72 2.35 -18.63
CA TYR A 282 32.22 3.34 -17.68
C TYR A 282 33.18 3.50 -16.50
N SER A 283 33.41 4.75 -16.09
CA SER A 283 34.21 5.05 -14.90
C SER A 283 33.49 4.57 -13.62
N PRO A 284 34.23 4.27 -12.53
CA PRO A 284 33.62 3.92 -11.24
C PRO A 284 32.61 4.98 -10.78
N GLY A 285 32.95 6.27 -10.90
CA GLY A 285 32.04 7.37 -10.54
C GLY A 285 30.73 7.37 -11.32
N TRP A 286 30.75 7.05 -12.61
CA TRP A 286 29.52 6.92 -13.40
C TRP A 286 28.66 5.75 -12.91
N LYS A 287 29.28 4.61 -12.60
CA LYS A 287 28.58 3.44 -12.05
C LYS A 287 27.97 3.77 -10.68
N TYR A 288 28.68 4.51 -9.84
CA TYR A 288 28.18 4.94 -8.52
C TYR A 288 26.87 5.70 -8.68
N SER A 289 26.85 6.74 -9.52
CA SER A 289 25.65 7.53 -9.80
C SER A 289 24.52 6.68 -10.40
N GLN A 290 24.82 5.76 -11.32
CA GLN A 290 23.81 4.90 -11.94
C GLN A 290 23.08 4.04 -10.89
N TRP A 291 23.83 3.43 -9.96
CA TRP A 291 23.26 2.53 -8.96
C TRP A 291 22.68 3.27 -7.76
N GLU A 292 23.19 4.47 -7.44
CA GLU A 292 22.54 5.39 -6.51
C GLU A 292 21.17 5.83 -7.04
N MET A 293 21.07 6.21 -8.31
CA MET A 293 19.81 6.60 -8.94
C MET A 293 18.78 5.46 -8.98
N LYS A 294 19.24 4.22 -9.17
CA LYS A 294 18.41 3.01 -9.09
C LYS A 294 18.06 2.58 -7.65
N GLY A 295 18.66 3.20 -6.64
CA GLY A 295 18.36 2.96 -5.24
C GLY A 295 18.84 1.63 -4.68
N VAL A 296 19.95 1.07 -5.20
CA VAL A 296 20.56 -0.14 -4.63
C VAL A 296 21.01 0.17 -3.20
N PRO A 297 20.56 -0.59 -2.18
CA PRO A 297 20.83 -0.29 -0.77
C PRO A 297 22.31 -0.15 -0.42
N LEU A 298 23.13 -1.11 -0.86
CA LEU A 298 24.56 -1.15 -0.57
C LEU A 298 25.37 -1.21 -1.86
N ARG A 299 26.42 -0.40 -1.91
CA ARG A 299 27.48 -0.51 -2.93
C ARG A 299 28.74 -1.05 -2.26
N ILE A 300 29.36 -2.06 -2.85
CA ILE A 300 30.68 -2.55 -2.46
C ILE A 300 31.70 -2.08 -3.50
N GLU A 301 32.75 -1.45 -3.03
CA GLU A 301 33.88 -0.95 -3.80
C GLU A 301 35.10 -1.83 -3.48
N ILE A 302 35.75 -2.37 -4.51
CA ILE A 302 36.97 -3.17 -4.36
C ILE A 302 38.04 -2.61 -5.28
N GLY A 303 39.07 -2.01 -4.69
CA GLY A 303 40.26 -1.53 -5.38
C GLY A 303 41.56 -2.16 -4.87
N PRO A 304 42.73 -1.65 -5.30
CA PRO A 304 44.03 -2.21 -4.94
C PRO A 304 44.30 -2.20 -3.42
N LYS A 305 43.87 -1.13 -2.73
CA LYS A 305 44.01 -1.02 -1.27
C LYS A 305 43.19 -2.07 -0.53
N ASP A 306 41.98 -2.33 -1.02
CA ASP A 306 41.07 -3.29 -0.42
C ASP A 306 41.59 -4.72 -0.58
N LEU A 307 42.16 -5.03 -1.75
CA LEU A 307 42.83 -6.30 -2.02
C LEU A 307 44.06 -6.51 -1.11
N ALA A 308 44.92 -5.49 -0.98
CA ALA A 308 46.10 -5.55 -0.12
C ALA A 308 45.75 -5.76 1.36
N ASN A 309 44.67 -5.12 1.82
CA ASN A 309 44.21 -5.18 3.20
C ASN A 309 43.23 -6.34 3.49
N LYS A 310 42.88 -7.15 2.47
CA LYS A 310 41.88 -8.23 2.56
C LYS A 310 40.53 -7.75 3.13
N GLN A 311 40.07 -6.60 2.64
CA GLN A 311 38.84 -5.95 3.07
C GLN A 311 37.99 -5.56 1.87
N VAL A 312 36.78 -5.06 2.13
CA VAL A 312 35.96 -4.37 1.13
C VAL A 312 35.41 -3.07 1.70
N ARG A 313 35.20 -2.07 0.85
CA ARG A 313 34.52 -0.83 1.22
C ARG A 313 33.04 -0.93 0.90
N ILE A 314 32.18 -0.71 1.89
CA ILE A 314 30.73 -0.67 1.71
C ILE A 314 30.24 0.76 1.88
N VAL A 315 29.38 1.22 0.97
CA VAL A 315 28.70 2.51 1.02
C VAL A 315 27.19 2.31 1.07
N ARG A 316 26.54 2.95 2.04
CA ARG A 316 25.09 2.92 2.20
C ARG A 316 24.40 3.97 1.33
N ARG A 317 23.29 3.60 0.68
CA ARG A 317 22.48 4.50 -0.15
C ARG A 317 21.65 5.52 0.62
N ASP A 318 21.13 5.16 1.79
CA ASP A 318 20.20 6.00 2.58
C ASP A 318 20.87 7.21 3.23
N ASN A 319 22.14 7.07 3.66
CA ASN A 319 22.85 8.13 4.39
C ASN A 319 24.29 8.38 3.91
N GLY A 320 24.79 7.60 2.95
CA GLY A 320 26.14 7.77 2.39
C GLY A 320 27.28 7.28 3.30
N THR A 321 26.97 6.67 4.45
CA THR A 321 27.99 6.18 5.39
C THR A 321 28.86 5.12 4.72
N LYS A 322 30.16 5.17 4.99
CA LYS A 322 31.16 4.25 4.45
C LYS A 322 31.79 3.45 5.57
N VAL A 323 31.97 2.16 5.35
CA VAL A 323 32.64 1.27 6.29
C VAL A 323 33.56 0.32 5.52
N ASP A 324 34.75 0.10 6.04
CA ASP A 324 35.66 -0.93 5.54
C ASP A 324 35.50 -2.17 6.44
N ILE A 325 35.23 -3.32 5.83
CA ILE A 325 35.02 -4.58 6.57
C ILE A 325 35.98 -5.66 6.07
N PRO A 326 36.48 -6.54 6.96
CA PRO A 326 37.24 -7.71 6.52
C PRO A 326 36.42 -8.58 5.56
N SER A 327 37.06 -9.11 4.51
CA SER A 327 36.38 -9.96 3.54
C SER A 327 35.86 -11.27 4.16
N THR A 328 36.42 -11.70 5.29
CA THR A 328 35.97 -12.87 6.07
C THR A 328 34.58 -12.68 6.68
N ASP A 329 34.21 -11.43 6.98
CA ASP A 329 32.99 -11.10 7.73
C ASP A 329 31.89 -10.58 6.79
N LEU A 330 32.12 -10.65 5.48
CA LEU A 330 31.31 -10.03 4.44
C LEU A 330 29.81 -10.33 4.58
N VAL A 331 29.45 -11.61 4.73
CA VAL A 331 28.04 -12.03 4.81
C VAL A 331 27.36 -11.49 6.05
N GLU A 332 28.00 -11.63 7.21
CA GLU A 332 27.44 -11.21 8.50
C GLU A 332 27.25 -9.69 8.54
N GLN A 333 28.28 -8.94 8.16
CA GLN A 333 28.24 -7.48 8.17
C GLN A 333 27.24 -6.94 7.14
N VAL A 334 27.15 -7.53 5.95
CA VAL A 334 26.13 -7.11 4.96
C VAL A 334 24.72 -7.37 5.48
N ARG A 335 24.45 -8.48 6.18
CA ARG A 335 23.13 -8.72 6.80
C ARG A 335 22.78 -7.65 7.83
N VAL A 336 23.72 -7.36 8.76
CA VAL A 336 23.55 -6.31 9.77
C VAL A 336 23.29 -4.94 9.10
N LEU A 337 24.05 -4.62 8.06
CA LEU A 337 23.89 -3.36 7.34
C LEU A 337 22.53 -3.26 6.63
N LEU A 338 22.05 -4.32 5.99
CA LEU A 338 20.73 -4.35 5.34
C LEU A 338 19.60 -4.25 6.36
N ASP A 339 19.69 -4.95 7.49
CA ASP A 339 18.67 -4.87 8.55
C ASP A 339 18.63 -3.46 9.17
N GLY A 340 19.80 -2.89 9.48
CA GLY A 340 19.92 -1.50 9.95
C GLY A 340 19.47 -0.48 8.91
N PHE A 341 19.60 -0.78 7.61
CA PHE A 341 19.07 0.06 6.53
C PHE A 341 17.54 0.04 6.50
N GLN A 342 16.92 -1.13 6.57
CA GLN A 342 15.46 -1.26 6.63
C GLN A 342 14.89 -0.52 7.85
N ALA A 343 15.52 -0.67 9.03
CA ALA A 343 15.10 -0.02 10.27
C ALA A 343 15.23 1.51 10.17
N ASN A 344 16.38 2.01 9.70
CA ASN A 344 16.64 3.44 9.57
C ASN A 344 15.66 4.13 8.63
N LEU A 345 15.28 3.49 7.51
CA LEU A 345 14.26 4.02 6.61
C LEU A 345 12.91 4.20 7.31
N LEU A 346 12.46 3.17 8.05
CA LEU A 346 11.17 3.22 8.74
C LEU A 346 11.18 4.26 9.85
N GLU A 347 12.24 4.32 10.66
CA GLU A 347 12.38 5.28 11.74
C GLU A 347 12.40 6.72 11.21
N THR A 348 13.21 6.98 10.18
CA THR A 348 13.30 8.30 9.54
C THR A 348 11.95 8.72 8.94
N ALA A 349 11.29 7.83 8.21
CA ALA A 349 9.98 8.10 7.62
C ALA A 349 8.91 8.34 8.71
N LYS A 350 8.94 7.54 9.79
CA LYS A 350 8.04 7.69 10.93
C LYS A 350 8.23 9.05 11.61
N ALA A 351 9.47 9.43 11.92
CA ALA A 351 9.78 10.73 12.52
C ALA A 351 9.32 11.90 11.63
N LYS A 352 9.55 11.82 10.31
CA LYS A 352 9.07 12.83 9.35
C LYS A 352 7.54 12.94 9.35
N ARG A 353 6.84 11.81 9.33
CA ARG A 353 5.37 11.76 9.38
C ARG A 353 4.84 12.30 10.71
N ASP A 354 5.45 11.92 11.83
CA ASP A 354 5.04 12.35 13.18
C ASP A 354 5.22 13.87 13.36
N ALA A 355 6.31 14.45 12.83
CA ALA A 355 6.54 15.90 12.83
C ALA A 355 5.53 16.69 11.96
N CYS A 356 4.78 15.99 11.09
CA CYS A 356 3.68 16.57 10.33
C CYS A 356 2.33 16.47 11.05
N ILE A 357 2.21 15.68 12.12
CA ILE A 357 0.95 15.56 12.87
C ILE A 357 0.77 16.81 13.73
N VAL A 358 -0.39 17.45 13.62
CA VAL A 358 -0.80 18.54 14.50
C VAL A 358 -2.18 18.25 15.06
N ILE A 359 -2.34 18.44 16.37
CA ILE A 359 -3.61 18.33 17.06
C ILE A 359 -4.20 19.74 17.13
N ILE A 360 -5.42 19.90 16.62
CA ILE A 360 -6.11 21.20 16.59
C ILE A 360 -7.47 21.08 17.28
N SER A 361 -8.04 22.21 17.67
CA SER A 361 -9.37 22.32 18.28
C SER A 361 -10.29 23.30 17.56
N THR A 362 -9.76 24.18 16.71
CA THR A 362 -10.54 25.25 16.05
C THR A 362 -10.40 25.25 14.53
N TRP A 363 -11.35 25.90 13.86
CA TRP A 363 -11.33 26.09 12.41
C TRP A 363 -10.11 26.88 11.92
N ASP A 364 -9.70 27.92 12.65
CA ASP A 364 -8.56 28.76 12.25
C ASP A 364 -7.23 27.99 12.32
N GLU A 365 -7.04 27.20 13.38
CA GLU A 365 -5.91 26.28 13.50
C GLU A 365 -5.90 25.24 12.38
N PHE A 366 -7.07 24.71 12.02
CA PHE A 366 -7.21 23.76 10.93
C PHE A 366 -6.76 24.36 9.58
N ILE A 367 -7.16 25.60 9.26
CA ILE A 367 -6.75 26.27 8.03
C ILE A 367 -5.25 26.56 8.02
N ALA A 368 -4.69 27.03 9.14
CA ALA A 368 -3.25 27.26 9.26
C ALA A 368 -2.47 25.96 9.01
N ALA A 369 -2.86 24.87 9.70
CA ALA A 369 -2.24 23.56 9.56
C ALA A 369 -2.35 22.98 8.14
N LEU A 370 -3.50 23.17 7.47
CA LEU A 370 -3.72 22.69 6.10
C LEU A 370 -2.82 23.40 5.09
N ASN A 371 -2.59 24.71 5.29
CA ASN A 371 -1.68 25.50 4.47
C ASN A 371 -0.21 25.14 4.72
N ASP A 372 0.13 24.80 5.96
CA ASP A 372 1.45 24.31 6.37
C ASP A 372 1.70 22.83 6.03
N LYS A 373 0.87 22.24 5.17
CA LYS A 373 1.02 20.86 4.67
C LYS A 373 1.08 19.83 5.81
N LYS A 374 0.29 20.03 6.87
CA LYS A 374 0.25 19.12 8.03
C LYS A 374 -0.80 18.01 7.85
N LEU A 375 -0.59 16.92 8.59
CA LEU A 375 -1.58 15.89 8.86
C LEU A 375 -2.34 16.28 10.13
N ILE A 376 -3.64 16.53 10.02
CA ILE A 376 -4.39 17.24 11.06
C ILE A 376 -5.24 16.26 11.85
N LEU A 377 -5.01 16.14 13.16
CA LEU A 377 -5.89 15.39 14.06
C LEU A 377 -6.85 16.38 14.75
N ALA A 378 -8.14 16.25 14.47
CA ALA A 378 -9.16 17.20 14.93
C ALA A 378 -10.33 16.51 15.63
N PRO A 379 -10.94 17.12 16.66
CA PRO A 379 -12.14 16.61 17.30
C PRO A 379 -13.34 16.84 16.36
N TRP A 380 -14.07 15.79 16.03
CA TRP A 380 -15.11 15.83 15.00
C TRP A 380 -16.42 15.19 15.49
N CYS A 381 -17.55 15.73 15.04
CA CYS A 381 -18.90 15.28 15.42
C CYS A 381 -19.41 14.06 14.63
N ASP A 382 -18.64 13.55 13.67
CA ASP A 382 -19.01 12.40 12.82
C ASP A 382 -20.28 12.59 11.98
N GLU A 383 -20.50 13.79 11.45
CA GLU A 383 -21.66 14.09 10.61
C GLU A 383 -21.26 14.40 9.16
N GLU A 384 -21.93 13.75 8.20
CA GLU A 384 -21.66 13.91 6.76
C GLU A 384 -21.78 15.37 6.29
N GLU A 385 -22.80 16.10 6.75
CA GLU A 385 -23.00 17.50 6.36
C GLU A 385 -21.84 18.40 6.79
N VAL A 386 -21.21 18.10 7.93
CA VAL A 386 -20.02 18.82 8.39
C VAL A 386 -18.82 18.46 7.51
N GLU A 387 -18.66 17.20 7.11
CA GLU A 387 -17.59 16.82 6.16
C GLU A 387 -17.78 17.46 4.78
N LYS A 388 -19.01 17.52 4.25
CA LYS A 388 -19.36 18.24 3.01
C LYS A 388 -19.00 19.72 3.10
N ASP A 389 -19.35 20.35 4.22
CA ASP A 389 -19.07 21.76 4.46
C ASP A 389 -17.56 22.03 4.58
N VAL A 390 -16.79 21.21 5.31
CA VAL A 390 -15.32 21.32 5.36
C VAL A 390 -14.72 21.20 3.96
N LYS A 391 -15.17 20.23 3.16
CA LYS A 391 -14.71 20.04 1.77
C LYS A 391 -15.05 21.23 0.88
N ALA A 392 -16.23 21.82 1.05
CA ALA A 392 -16.65 23.01 0.31
C ALA A 392 -15.82 24.26 0.69
N ARG A 393 -15.66 24.52 2.00
CA ARG A 393 -14.91 25.67 2.53
C ARG A 393 -13.41 25.63 2.22
N THR A 394 -12.84 24.44 2.04
CA THR A 394 -11.41 24.25 1.75
C THR A 394 -11.10 24.05 0.27
N LYS A 395 -12.11 24.10 -0.59
CA LYS A 395 -11.92 23.92 -2.03
C LYS A 395 -11.03 25.02 -2.61
N GLY A 396 -9.99 24.63 -3.33
CA GLY A 396 -9.05 25.55 -3.97
C GLY A 396 -8.10 24.82 -4.93
N GLU A 397 -7.10 25.53 -5.43
CA GLU A 397 -6.15 25.02 -6.44
C GLU A 397 -5.39 23.77 -5.98
N LEU A 398 -5.06 23.70 -4.68
CA LEU A 398 -4.37 22.55 -4.07
C LEU A 398 -5.34 21.40 -3.72
N GLY A 399 -6.63 21.52 -4.05
CA GLY A 399 -7.67 20.58 -3.68
C GLY A 399 -8.25 20.83 -2.29
N ALA A 400 -9.42 20.23 -2.05
CA ALA A 400 -10.14 20.30 -0.79
C ALA A 400 -9.57 19.35 0.26
N ALA A 401 -9.75 19.69 1.53
CA ALA A 401 -9.53 18.77 2.64
C ALA A 401 -10.71 17.80 2.76
N LYS A 402 -10.43 16.61 3.28
CA LYS A 402 -11.43 15.59 3.62
C LYS A 402 -10.96 14.76 4.82
N THR A 403 -11.84 13.92 5.37
CA THR A 403 -11.39 12.93 6.35
C THR A 403 -10.49 11.90 5.67
N LEU A 404 -9.41 11.51 6.34
CA LEU A 404 -8.55 10.41 5.92
C LEU A 404 -9.01 9.12 6.59
N CYS A 405 -8.99 9.12 7.92
CA CYS A 405 -9.60 8.11 8.76
C CYS A 405 -9.78 8.63 10.19
N THR A 406 -10.69 8.02 10.94
CA THR A 406 -10.70 8.01 12.40
C THR A 406 -9.66 6.98 12.86
N PRO A 407 -8.47 7.37 13.35
CA PRO A 407 -7.44 6.42 13.75
C PRO A 407 -7.90 5.52 14.90
N PHE A 408 -7.39 4.30 15.00
CA PHE A 408 -7.75 3.43 16.15
C PHE A 408 -7.00 3.77 17.43
N ASP A 409 -5.77 4.27 17.29
CA ASP A 409 -4.99 4.81 18.39
C ASP A 409 -5.24 6.32 18.43
N GLN A 410 -5.95 6.78 19.46
CA GLN A 410 -6.36 8.17 19.62
C GLN A 410 -6.08 8.64 21.05
N PRO A 411 -5.75 9.92 21.26
CA PRO A 411 -5.77 10.48 22.60
C PRO A 411 -7.19 10.48 23.17
N ASP A 412 -7.29 10.59 24.50
CA ASP A 412 -8.59 10.80 25.15
C ASP A 412 -9.31 12.01 24.56
N LEU A 413 -10.63 11.93 24.44
CA LEU A 413 -11.48 13.04 24.02
C LEU A 413 -12.16 13.61 25.28
N PRO A 414 -11.70 14.76 25.81
CA PRO A 414 -12.27 15.34 27.02
C PRO A 414 -13.76 15.61 26.89
N SER A 415 -14.52 15.43 27.98
CA SER A 415 -15.93 15.80 28.01
C SER A 415 -16.12 17.29 27.72
N GLY A 416 -17.14 17.62 26.93
CA GLY A 416 -17.39 18.99 26.48
C GLY A 416 -16.54 19.46 25.29
N THR A 417 -15.65 18.61 24.74
CA THR A 417 -14.93 18.93 23.51
C THR A 417 -15.92 19.13 22.36
N VAL A 418 -15.71 20.21 21.61
CA VAL A 418 -16.55 20.58 20.45
C VAL A 418 -15.86 20.24 19.14
N CYS A 419 -16.65 19.99 18.12
CA CYS A 419 -16.23 19.76 16.76
C CYS A 419 -15.53 21.02 16.22
N PHE A 420 -14.30 20.86 15.73
CA PHE A 420 -13.48 21.97 15.22
C PHE A 420 -14.17 22.79 14.13
N ALA A 421 -15.07 22.15 13.37
CA ALA A 421 -15.68 22.71 12.17
C ALA A 421 -17.10 23.26 12.39
N SER A 422 -17.87 22.69 13.33
CA SER A 422 -19.31 22.99 13.49
C SER A 422 -19.70 23.48 14.89
N GLY A 423 -18.82 23.37 15.90
CA GLY A 423 -19.14 23.72 17.29
C GLY A 423 -20.07 22.73 18.01
N LYS A 424 -20.60 21.71 17.32
CA LYS A 424 -21.38 20.62 17.92
C LYS A 424 -20.51 19.77 18.87
N PRO A 425 -21.07 18.97 19.78
CA PRO A 425 -20.27 18.02 20.57
C PRO A 425 -19.44 17.09 19.68
N ALA A 426 -18.13 16.98 19.95
CA ALA A 426 -17.26 16.04 19.25
C ALA A 426 -17.53 14.61 19.73
N GLN A 427 -17.48 13.65 18.82
CA GLN A 427 -17.65 12.22 19.11
C GLN A 427 -16.32 11.47 19.10
N LYS A 428 -15.36 11.92 18.28
CA LYS A 428 -14.09 11.22 18.05
C LYS A 428 -13.02 12.16 17.52
N TRP A 429 -11.76 11.74 17.61
CA TRP A 429 -10.68 12.34 16.84
C TRP A 429 -10.69 11.79 15.42
N SER A 430 -10.35 12.61 14.43
CA SER A 430 -10.19 12.13 13.05
C SER A 430 -9.03 12.84 12.37
N PHE A 431 -8.31 12.10 11.53
CA PHE A 431 -7.31 12.66 10.65
C PHE A 431 -7.98 13.33 9.46
N TRP A 432 -7.53 14.54 9.16
CA TRP A 432 -7.94 15.35 8.03
C TRP A 432 -6.70 15.82 7.26
N GLY A 433 -6.91 16.12 5.98
CA GLY A 433 -5.91 16.74 5.14
C GLY A 433 -6.33 16.79 3.69
N ARG A 434 -5.47 17.36 2.84
CA ARG A 434 -5.57 17.14 1.39
C ARG A 434 -5.21 15.69 1.09
N SER A 435 -5.82 15.12 0.07
CA SER A 435 -5.56 13.74 -0.36
C SER A 435 -5.03 13.71 -1.79
N TYR A 436 -4.37 12.61 -2.14
CA TYR A 436 -4.23 12.17 -3.53
C TYR A 436 -5.56 11.65 -4.09
#